data_AF-A0A5B0HL49-F1
#
_entry.id   AF-A0A5B0HL49-F1
#
_cell.length_a   1.000
_cell.length_b   1.000
_cell.length_c   1.000
_cell.angle_alpha   90.00
_cell.angle_beta   90.00
_cell.angle_gamma   90.00
#
_symmetry.space_group_name_H-M   'P 1'
#
loop_
_entity.id
_entity.type
_entity.pdbx_description
1 polymer ?
#
loop_
_entity_poly.entity_id
_entity_poly.type
_entity_poly.pdbx_seq_one_letter_code
_entity_poly.pdbx_strand_id
1 'polypeptide(L)'
;MTEPDARPGLYYVTVRRYDGAFRLLLGPFPNDHKGALARVDEVRRVACELDPKGIWYTYGTARIDARDNPPFGILNDHMSF
;
A
#
# COMPACT_ATOMS: atom_id res chain seq x y z
N MET A 1 2.70 -2.20 -16.74
CA MET A 1 2.83 -1.11 -15.75
C MET A 1 1.45 -0.56 -15.47
N THR A 2 1.07 -0.38 -14.22
CA THR A 2 -0.21 0.25 -13.86
C THR A 2 -0.15 1.74 -14.14
N GLU A 3 -1.15 2.29 -14.81
CA GLU A 3 -1.24 3.72 -15.09
C GLU A 3 -1.57 4.51 -13.80
N PRO A 4 -0.87 5.61 -13.50
CA PRO A 4 -1.18 6.43 -12.34
C PRO A 4 -2.55 7.12 -12.47
N ASP A 5 -3.51 6.72 -11.64
CA ASP A 5 -4.70 7.52 -11.31
C ASP A 5 -4.35 8.97 -10.95
N ALA A 6 -4.95 9.92 -11.66
CA ALA A 6 -4.73 11.36 -11.53
C ALA A 6 -5.71 12.06 -10.56
N ARG A 7 -6.67 11.32 -10.01
CA ARG A 7 -7.69 11.90 -9.13
C ARG A 7 -7.07 12.27 -7.76
N PRO A 8 -7.54 13.34 -7.10
CA PRO A 8 -7.11 13.63 -5.74
C PRO A 8 -7.61 12.55 -4.77
N GLY A 9 -6.86 12.35 -3.69
CA GLY A 9 -7.18 11.36 -2.67
C GLY A 9 -5.94 10.87 -1.93
N LEU A 10 -6.15 9.91 -1.05
CA LEU A 10 -5.10 9.27 -0.28
C LEU A 10 -4.79 7.92 -0.92
N TYR A 11 -3.58 7.78 -1.43
CA TYR A 11 -3.12 6.54 -2.03
C TYR A 11 -2.37 5.69 -1.02
N TYR A 12 -2.47 4.38 -1.17
CA TYR A 12 -1.83 3.41 -0.28
C TYR A 12 -1.27 2.26 -1.10
N VAL A 13 -0.22 1.64 -0.59
CA VAL A 13 0.14 0.27 -0.97
C VAL A 13 -0.73 -0.68 -0.17
N THR A 14 -1.32 -1.67 -0.84
CA THR A 14 -2.25 -2.63 -0.25
C THR A 14 -1.81 -4.06 -0.48
N VAL A 15 -2.32 -4.95 0.35
CA VAL A 15 -2.18 -6.39 0.19
C VAL A 15 -3.52 -7.09 0.30
N ARG A 16 -3.72 -8.12 -0.51
CA ARG A 16 -4.81 -9.10 -0.41
C ARG A 16 -4.23 -10.46 -0.04
N ARG A 17 -4.68 -10.99 1.10
CA ARG A 17 -4.31 -12.33 1.58
C ARG A 17 -5.16 -13.41 0.90
N TYR A 18 -4.76 -14.67 1.04
CA TYR A 18 -5.45 -15.82 0.43
C TYR A 18 -6.88 -16.03 0.96
N ASP A 19 -7.17 -15.58 2.18
CA ASP A 19 -8.51 -15.59 2.78
C ASP A 19 -9.41 -14.46 2.25
N GLY A 20 -8.90 -13.65 1.31
CA GLY A 20 -9.59 -12.54 0.71
C GLY A 20 -9.51 -11.24 1.49
N ALA A 21 -8.90 -11.22 2.69
CA ALA A 21 -8.79 -10.01 3.49
C ALA A 21 -7.81 -9.00 2.87
N PHE A 22 -8.24 -7.73 2.84
CA PHE A 22 -7.41 -6.61 2.42
C PHE A 22 -6.82 -5.86 3.62
N ARG A 23 -5.60 -5.35 3.46
CA ARG A 23 -4.94 -4.47 4.42
C ARG A 23 -4.17 -3.36 3.70
N LEU A 24 -4.06 -2.21 4.36
CA LEU A 24 -3.20 -1.11 3.95
C LEU A 24 -1.82 -1.35 4.55
N LEU A 25 -0.79 -1.42 3.70
CA LEU A 25 0.58 -1.67 4.14
C LEU A 25 1.37 -0.39 4.28
N LEU A 26 1.27 0.55 3.34
CA LEU A 26 2.04 1.79 3.38
C LEU A 26 1.19 2.97 2.92
N GLY A 27 1.33 4.12 3.56
CA GLY A 27 0.62 5.36 3.24
C GLY A 27 -0.04 6.02 4.47
N PRO A 28 -0.77 7.13 4.29
CA PRO A 28 -1.18 7.69 3.01
C PRO A 28 -0.07 8.38 2.21
N PHE A 29 -0.18 8.33 0.90
CA PHE A 29 0.51 9.17 -0.08
C PHE A 29 -0.50 10.20 -0.63
N PRO A 30 -0.53 11.45 -0.10
CA PRO A 30 -1.54 12.43 -0.49
C PRO A 30 -1.38 12.87 -1.95
N ASN A 31 -2.42 12.65 -2.76
CA ASN A 31 -2.47 12.97 -4.20
C ASN A 31 -1.31 12.40 -5.03
N ASP A 32 -0.59 11.41 -4.52
CA ASP A 32 0.60 10.85 -5.16
C ASP A 32 0.46 9.33 -5.33
N HIS A 33 -0.33 8.94 -6.33
CA HIS A 33 -0.44 7.54 -6.70
C HIS A 33 0.87 6.99 -7.28
N LYS A 34 1.66 7.83 -7.96
CA LYS A 34 2.93 7.43 -8.55
C LYS A 34 3.93 7.03 -7.47
N GLY A 35 4.00 7.80 -6.37
CA GLY A 35 4.79 7.47 -5.19
C GLY A 35 4.36 6.15 -4.57
N ALA A 36 3.05 5.92 -4.39
CA ALA A 36 2.55 4.64 -3.88
C ALA A 36 2.93 3.45 -4.80
N LEU A 37 2.77 3.59 -6.12
CA LEU A 37 3.16 2.56 -7.09
C LEU A 37 4.65 2.24 -7.04
N ALA A 38 5.51 3.26 -6.90
CA ALA A 38 6.95 3.08 -6.83
C ALA A 38 7.40 2.30 -5.57
N ARG A 39 6.56 2.23 -4.53
CA ARG A 39 6.86 1.54 -3.28
C ARG A 39 6.38 0.08 -3.22
N VAL A 40 5.59 -0.39 -4.19
CA VAL A 40 4.95 -1.73 -4.14
C VAL A 40 5.97 -2.86 -3.99
N ASP A 41 7.04 -2.85 -4.79
CA ASP A 41 8.06 -3.92 -4.76
C ASP A 41 8.86 -3.92 -3.45
N GLU A 42 9.18 -2.74 -2.93
CA GLU A 42 9.88 -2.59 -1.65
C GLU A 42 9.01 -3.08 -0.50
N VAL A 43 7.74 -2.66 -0.46
CA VAL A 43 6.75 -3.10 0.53
C VAL A 43 6.56 -4.61 0.47
N ARG A 44 6.51 -5.20 -0.72
CA ARG A 44 6.42 -6.65 -0.89
C ARG A 44 7.60 -7.36 -0.25
N ARG A 45 8.84 -6.87 -0.48
CA ARG A 45 10.04 -7.45 0.13
C ARG A 45 9.96 -7.41 1.66
N VAL A 46 9.68 -6.25 2.24
CA VAL A 46 9.55 -6.09 3.70
C VAL A 46 8.43 -6.98 4.25
N ALA A 47 7.28 -7.05 3.57
CA ALA A 47 6.19 -7.91 3.98
C ALA A 47 6.57 -9.41 3.97
N CYS A 48 7.39 -9.85 3.00
CA CYS A 48 7.90 -11.23 2.95
C CYS A 48 8.95 -11.52 4.04
N GLU A 49 9.72 -10.52 4.46
CA GLU A 49 10.67 -10.63 5.57
C GLU A 49 9.94 -10.77 6.92
N LEU A 50 8.81 -10.08 7.10
CA LEU A 50 8.02 -10.11 8.33
C LEU A 50 7.05 -11.30 8.39
N ASP A 51 6.48 -11.70 7.27
CA ASP A 51 5.59 -12.86 7.14
C ASP A 51 6.07 -13.74 5.97
N PRO A 52 6.64 -14.94 6.22
CA PRO A 52 7.07 -15.85 5.17
C PRO A 52 5.96 -16.26 4.19
N LYS A 53 4.69 -16.14 4.57
CA LYS A 53 3.55 -16.37 3.66
C LYS A 53 3.28 -15.18 2.74
N GLY A 54 3.91 -14.03 2.98
CA GLY A 54 3.80 -12.80 2.20
C GLY A 54 4.04 -13.00 0.72
N ILE A 55 4.93 -13.94 0.36
CA ILE A 55 5.25 -14.25 -1.03
C ILE A 55 4.03 -14.70 -1.85
N TRP A 56 3.01 -15.27 -1.18
CA TRP A 56 1.77 -15.76 -1.79
C TRP A 56 0.65 -14.72 -1.83
N TYR A 57 0.85 -13.54 -1.24
CA TYR A 57 -0.15 -12.48 -1.23
C TYR A 57 -0.12 -11.67 -2.54
N THR A 58 -1.22 -10.99 -2.83
CA THR A 58 -1.30 -10.06 -3.96
C THR A 58 -1.11 -8.63 -3.47
N TYR A 59 -0.21 -7.89 -4.11
CA TYR A 59 0.14 -6.52 -3.75
C TYR A 59 -0.34 -5.55 -4.83
N GLY A 60 -0.69 -4.33 -4.42
CA GLY A 60 -1.14 -3.29 -5.35
C GLY A 60 -1.31 -1.96 -4.65
N THR A 61 -2.15 -1.11 -5.23
CA THR A 61 -2.49 0.19 -4.66
C THR A 61 -3.99 0.37 -4.55
N ALA A 62 -4.41 1.24 -3.65
CA ALA A 62 -5.80 1.68 -3.55
C ALA A 62 -5.85 3.18 -3.24
N ARG A 63 -6.97 3.80 -3.62
CA ARG A 63 -7.30 5.18 -3.29
C ARG A 63 -8.45 5.19 -2.29
N ILE A 64 -8.30 5.96 -1.23
CA ILE A 64 -9.40 6.35 -0.35
C ILE A 64 -9.60 7.85 -0.53
N ASP A 65 -10.85 8.30 -0.60
CA ASP A 65 -11.14 9.73 -0.67
C ASP A 65 -10.65 10.43 0.62
N ALA A 66 -10.33 11.72 0.52
CA ALA A 66 -9.82 12.48 1.66
C ALA A 66 -10.79 12.42 2.85
N ARG A 67 -10.25 12.18 4.04
CA ARG A 67 -11.01 12.12 5.31
C ARG A 67 -10.16 12.67 6.44
N ASP A 68 -10.78 13.24 7.47
CA ASP A 68 -10.10 13.94 8.57
C ASP A 68 -9.13 13.06 9.39
N ASN A 69 -9.44 11.76 9.51
CA ASN A 69 -8.60 10.80 10.23
C ASN A 69 -8.28 9.57 9.36
N PRO A 70 -7.32 9.67 8.43
CA PRO A 70 -6.99 8.59 7.52
C PRO A 70 -6.34 7.40 8.24
N PRO A 71 -6.56 6.16 7.79
CA PRO A 71 -5.88 5.01 8.36
C PRO A 71 -4.41 5.03 7.89
N PHE A 72 -3.49 4.68 8.76
CA PHE A 72 -2.08 4.54 8.39
C PHE A 72 -1.77 3.10 7.95
N GLY A 73 -0.79 2.97 7.06
CA GLY A 73 -0.28 1.66 6.65
C GLY A 73 0.40 0.94 7.82
N ILE A 74 0.21 -0.39 7.89
CA ILE A 74 0.80 -1.23 8.95
C ILE A 74 2.34 -1.14 8.97
N LEU A 75 2.96 -0.89 7.83
CA LEU A 75 4.41 -0.82 7.67
C LEU A 75 4.98 0.61 7.71
N ASN A 76 4.17 1.62 8.06
CA ASN A 76 4.67 2.99 8.16
C ASN A 76 5.83 3.13 9.15
N ASP A 77 5.78 2.42 10.28
CA ASP A 77 6.85 2.47 11.29
C ASP A 77 8.09 1.65 10.87
N HIS A 78 7.94 0.79 9.85
CA HIS A 78 9.01 -0.06 9.32
C HIS A 78 9.72 0.55 8.10
N MET A 79 9.14 1.59 7.51
CA MET A 79 9.59 2.14 6.23
C MET A 79 9.56 3.67 6.28
N SER A 80 10.67 4.32 5.99
CA SER A 80 10.68 5.78 5.78
C SER A 80 10.16 6.10 4.37
N PHE A 81 9.09 6.90 4.27
CA PHE A 81 8.51 7.29 2.98
C PHE A 81 8.00 8.72 2.94
#